data_AF-A0A259LN07-F1
#
_entry.id   AF-A0A259LN07-F1
#
_cell.length_a   1.000
_cell.length_b   1.000
_cell.length_c   1.000
_cell.angle_alpha   90.00
_cell.angle_beta   90.00
_cell.angle_gamma   90.00
#
_symmetry.space_group_name_H-M   'P 1'
#
loop_
_entity.id
_entity.type
_entity.pdbx_description
1 polymer ?
#
loop_
_entity_poly.entity_id
_entity_poly.type
_entity_poly.pdbx_seq_one_letter_code
_entity_poly.pdbx_strand_id
1 'polypeptide(L)'
;MRQAFHSVDLIGTPAIGVSLGFDHCSEHEWGIGKIKWAMGIDPNAEPGIARRMMREPLSDLHILEFKATKALPAEVRIAFGLKSYTLPMFQDRKRTLCGKTNDKLNAAWDDSAFMVRAFSEDARQLLHDIHAAFGRRDLAIGLGGAQPFGNAPLSLVIASRYPDALAKKLREADEDHEALEAAAKATGIAKRLTAAGKSFYSLKPSWITTFKDMGGGRGAPAERSAHPVMFWLNPRDQMNNHYGWYTVEDLEAWVHNEGPVPKATRAAAR
;
A
#
# COMPACT_ATOMS: atom_id res chain seq x y z
N MET A 1 -5.23 4.28 -14.97
CA MET A 1 -4.32 5.09 -14.15
C MET A 1 -4.99 6.38 -13.75
N ARG A 2 -4.83 6.79 -12.50
CA ARG A 2 -5.25 8.10 -12.02
C ARG A 2 -4.04 8.92 -11.61
N GLN A 3 -4.17 10.23 -11.75
CA GLN A 3 -3.15 11.17 -11.31
C GLN A 3 -3.12 11.20 -9.78
N ALA A 4 -1.94 11.08 -9.19
CA ALA A 4 -1.77 11.30 -7.76
C ALA A 4 -1.78 12.80 -7.48
N PHE A 5 -2.53 13.21 -6.46
CA PHE A 5 -2.65 14.61 -6.05
C PHE A 5 -1.85 14.93 -4.77
N HIS A 6 -1.47 13.90 -4.02
CA HIS A 6 -0.78 14.04 -2.74
C HIS A 6 0.47 13.18 -2.68
N SER A 7 1.48 13.64 -1.94
CA SER A 7 2.70 12.88 -1.61
C SER A 7 3.53 12.41 -2.81
N VAL A 8 3.44 13.09 -3.96
CA VAL A 8 4.39 12.88 -5.07
C VAL A 8 5.66 13.66 -4.74
N ASP A 9 6.74 12.94 -4.40
CA ASP A 9 7.99 13.56 -3.97
C ASP A 9 9.21 12.65 -4.13
N LEU A 10 10.40 13.24 -4.03
CA LEU A 10 11.67 12.54 -3.91
C LEU A 10 11.78 11.91 -2.51
N ILE A 11 12.38 10.73 -2.44
CA ILE A 11 12.61 10.00 -1.19
C ILE A 11 14.07 10.17 -0.78
N GLY A 12 14.31 10.63 0.46
CA GLY A 12 15.64 10.69 1.07
C GLY A 12 16.46 11.93 0.72
N THR A 13 17.60 12.11 1.40
CA THR A 13 18.59 13.16 1.11
C THR A 13 20.00 12.58 1.32
N PRO A 14 20.78 12.32 0.25
CA PRO A 14 20.44 12.50 -1.17
C PRO A 14 19.27 11.61 -1.60
N ALA A 15 18.63 11.95 -2.73
CA ALA A 15 17.46 11.22 -3.21
C ALA A 15 17.82 9.78 -3.63
N ILE A 16 17.08 8.82 -3.09
CA ILE A 16 17.26 7.38 -3.31
C ILE A 16 16.11 6.75 -4.10
N GLY A 17 15.04 7.50 -4.31
CA GLY A 17 13.83 7.00 -4.94
C GLY A 17 12.76 8.07 -5.09
N VAL A 18 11.63 7.67 -5.64
CA VAL A 18 10.47 8.54 -5.85
C VAL A 18 9.22 7.89 -5.27
N SER A 19 8.44 8.71 -4.61
CA SER A 19 7.07 8.43 -4.21
C SER A 19 6.13 8.89 -5.32
N LEU A 20 5.29 7.98 -5.81
CA LEU A 20 4.32 8.26 -6.86
C LEU A 20 3.01 8.84 -6.31
N GLY A 21 2.97 9.15 -5.01
CA GLY A 21 1.81 9.72 -4.35
C GLY A 21 0.61 8.78 -4.30
N PHE A 22 -0.48 9.29 -3.72
CA PHE A 22 -1.74 8.56 -3.63
C PHE A 22 -2.97 9.31 -4.16
N ASP A 23 -3.93 8.55 -4.70
CA ASP A 23 -5.31 8.98 -4.97
C ASP A 23 -6.31 8.02 -4.30
N HIS A 24 -7.20 8.56 -3.46
CA HIS A 24 -8.02 7.88 -2.44
C HIS A 24 -8.90 6.70 -2.92
N CYS A 25 -9.00 6.41 -4.23
CA CYS A 25 -9.82 5.30 -4.76
C CYS A 25 -9.02 4.16 -5.41
N SER A 26 -8.02 4.45 -6.24
CA SER A 26 -7.43 3.41 -7.11
C SER A 26 -6.46 2.48 -6.39
N GLU A 27 -5.96 2.90 -5.23
CA GLU A 27 -4.85 2.24 -4.54
C GLU A 27 -5.29 1.28 -3.45
N HIS A 28 -6.46 1.54 -2.86
CA HIS A 28 -7.03 0.74 -1.78
C HIS A 28 -7.72 -0.53 -2.28
N GLU A 29 -8.24 -0.52 -3.51
CA GLU A 29 -9.08 -1.63 -4.00
C GLU A 29 -8.30 -2.71 -4.74
N TRP A 30 -7.22 -2.35 -5.45
CA TRP A 30 -6.56 -3.26 -6.40
C TRP A 30 -5.05 -3.48 -6.14
N GLY A 31 -4.43 -2.63 -5.32
CA GLY A 31 -3.01 -2.70 -4.99
C GLY A 31 -2.10 -2.64 -6.23
N ILE A 32 -0.91 -3.24 -6.13
CA ILE A 32 0.11 -3.27 -7.20
C ILE A 32 0.44 -4.68 -7.68
N GLY A 33 -0.54 -5.59 -7.61
CA GLY A 33 -0.33 -7.01 -7.86
C GLY A 33 0.22 -7.30 -9.26
N LYS A 34 -0.33 -6.66 -10.30
CA LYS A 34 0.13 -6.90 -11.67
C LYS A 34 1.49 -6.26 -11.94
N ILE A 35 1.76 -5.07 -11.40
CA ILE A 35 3.11 -4.48 -11.43
C ILE A 35 4.13 -5.40 -10.76
N LYS A 36 3.86 -5.91 -9.55
CA LYS A 36 4.76 -6.83 -8.84
C LYS A 36 5.05 -8.08 -9.65
N TRP A 37 4.01 -8.70 -10.19
CA TRP A 37 4.13 -9.87 -11.06
C TRP A 37 5.01 -9.57 -12.28
N ALA A 38 4.74 -8.45 -12.96
CA ALA A 38 5.47 -8.04 -14.15
C ALA A 38 6.93 -7.66 -13.89
N MET A 39 7.24 -7.25 -12.66
CA MET A 39 8.60 -6.92 -12.23
C MET A 39 9.34 -8.15 -11.65
N GLY A 40 8.69 -9.32 -11.63
CA GLY A 40 9.25 -10.55 -11.08
C GLY A 40 9.50 -10.47 -9.57
N ILE A 41 8.72 -9.68 -8.84
CA ILE A 41 8.86 -9.53 -7.38
C ILE A 41 8.28 -10.76 -6.70
N ASP A 42 9.13 -11.44 -5.93
CA ASP A 42 8.77 -12.65 -5.19
C ASP A 42 8.14 -12.29 -3.84
N PRO A 43 6.83 -12.58 -3.63
CA PRO A 43 6.17 -12.28 -2.37
C PRO A 43 6.69 -13.11 -1.20
N ASN A 44 7.37 -14.23 -1.46
CA ASN A 44 7.92 -15.13 -0.45
C ASN A 44 9.41 -14.89 -0.17
N ALA A 45 10.02 -13.87 -0.79
CA ALA A 45 11.39 -13.52 -0.49
C ALA A 45 11.54 -13.08 0.97
N GLU A 46 12.78 -13.10 1.46
CA GLU A 46 13.15 -12.67 2.80
C GLU A 46 12.54 -11.30 3.17
N PRO A 47 12.06 -11.13 4.42
CA PRO A 47 11.56 -9.86 4.92
C PRO A 47 12.53 -8.68 4.68
N GLY A 48 11.97 -7.50 4.44
CA GLY A 48 12.72 -6.27 4.22
C GLY A 48 12.79 -5.84 2.76
N ILE A 49 13.93 -5.26 2.35
CA ILE A 49 14.12 -4.74 0.98
C ILE A 49 14.04 -5.85 -0.07
N ALA A 50 14.50 -7.07 0.27
CA ALA A 50 14.53 -8.23 -0.62
C ALA A 50 13.14 -8.60 -1.17
N ARG A 51 12.09 -8.47 -0.35
CA ARG A 51 10.67 -8.68 -0.73
C ARG A 51 10.10 -7.66 -1.71
N ARG A 52 10.83 -6.58 -1.97
CA ARG A 52 10.45 -5.51 -2.90
C ARG A 52 11.35 -5.50 -4.13
N MET A 53 12.40 -6.32 -4.16
CA MET A 53 13.35 -6.38 -5.26
C MET A 53 12.71 -6.98 -6.50
N MET A 54 12.86 -6.27 -7.61
CA MET A 54 12.68 -6.87 -8.93
C MET A 54 13.75 -7.94 -9.16
N ARG A 55 13.37 -9.02 -9.86
CA ARG A 55 14.29 -10.09 -10.25
C ARG A 55 14.46 -10.14 -11.77
N GLU A 56 13.42 -10.59 -12.45
CA GLU A 56 13.39 -10.74 -13.90
C GLU A 56 12.15 -10.03 -14.42
N PRO A 57 12.28 -8.77 -14.90
CA PRO A 57 11.14 -8.05 -15.40
C PRO A 57 10.60 -8.72 -16.66
N LEU A 58 9.29 -8.98 -16.66
CA LEU A 58 8.51 -9.51 -17.78
C LEU A 58 8.11 -8.41 -18.79
N SER A 59 8.46 -7.16 -18.49
CA SER A 59 8.10 -5.99 -19.29
C SER A 59 9.08 -4.85 -19.03
N ASP A 60 9.26 -4.01 -20.05
CA ASP A 60 10.23 -2.93 -20.02
C ASP A 60 9.76 -1.73 -19.19
N LEU A 61 10.73 -1.08 -18.55
CA LEU A 61 10.59 0.27 -18.02
C LEU A 61 11.17 1.23 -19.06
N HIS A 62 10.35 2.13 -19.59
CA HIS A 62 10.78 3.08 -20.61
C HIS A 62 11.23 4.39 -19.98
N ILE A 63 12.29 4.99 -20.51
CA ILE A 63 12.67 6.38 -20.27
C ILE A 63 12.39 7.23 -21.51
N LEU A 64 11.75 8.38 -21.32
CA LEU A 64 11.38 9.31 -22.39
C LEU A 64 11.91 10.70 -22.06
N GLU A 65 12.62 11.32 -23.00
CA GLU A 65 13.19 12.66 -22.83
C GLU A 65 12.50 13.67 -23.74
N PHE A 66 12.14 14.82 -23.18
CA PHE A 66 11.48 15.89 -23.91
C PHE A 66 12.20 17.21 -23.69
N LYS A 67 12.60 17.83 -24.79
CA LYS A 67 13.14 19.20 -24.78
C LYS A 67 12.03 20.21 -24.45
N ALA A 68 12.46 21.35 -23.91
CA ALA A 68 11.59 22.50 -23.70
C ALA A 68 11.03 22.99 -25.04
N THR A 69 9.80 23.51 -25.00
CA THR A 69 9.12 24.16 -26.12
C THR A 69 8.53 25.48 -25.65
N LYS A 70 7.95 26.27 -26.54
CA LYS A 70 7.26 27.52 -26.16
C LYS A 70 6.14 27.33 -25.14
N ALA A 71 5.48 26.16 -25.15
CA ALA A 71 4.29 25.90 -24.32
C ALA A 71 4.55 24.94 -23.15
N LEU A 72 5.67 24.20 -23.15
CA LEU A 72 5.93 23.13 -22.19
C LEU A 72 7.41 23.10 -21.78
N PRO A 73 7.73 22.92 -20.48
CA PRO A 73 9.11 22.84 -19.98
C PRO A 73 9.82 21.58 -20.48
N ALA A 74 11.14 21.49 -20.27
CA ALA A 74 11.85 20.23 -20.45
C ALA A 74 11.40 19.22 -19.39
N GLU A 75 11.29 17.95 -19.75
CA GLU A 75 10.89 16.89 -18.82
C GLU A 75 11.51 15.54 -19.18
N VAL A 76 11.73 14.71 -18.16
CA VAL A 76 12.06 13.29 -18.30
C VAL A 76 10.89 12.48 -17.75
N ARG A 77 10.58 11.36 -18.40
CA ARG A 77 9.55 10.42 -17.92
C ARG A 77 10.14 9.05 -17.75
N ILE A 78 9.75 8.38 -16.68
CA ILE A 78 9.78 6.91 -16.63
C ILE A 78 8.36 6.39 -16.73
N ALA A 79 8.18 5.34 -17.51
CA ALA A 79 6.88 4.84 -17.88
C ALA A 79 6.90 3.31 -17.92
N PHE A 80 5.91 2.71 -17.29
CA PHE A 80 5.71 1.27 -17.22
C PHE A 80 4.24 0.96 -17.52
N GLY A 81 3.97 -0.08 -18.29
CA GLY A 81 2.60 -0.53 -18.48
C GLY A 81 2.49 -1.87 -19.17
N LEU A 82 1.59 -2.70 -18.66
CA LEU A 82 1.33 -4.03 -19.20
C LEU A 82 0.49 -4.06 -20.50
N LYS A 83 -0.10 -2.92 -20.87
CA LYS A 83 -0.99 -2.81 -22.02
C LYS A 83 -0.28 -2.09 -23.16
N SER A 84 -0.44 -2.60 -24.37
CA SER A 84 0.23 -2.08 -25.58
C SER A 84 -0.06 -0.60 -25.85
N TYR A 85 -1.22 -0.10 -25.44
CA TYR A 85 -1.62 1.30 -25.62
C TYR A 85 -1.04 2.26 -24.56
N THR A 86 -0.43 1.75 -23.50
CA THR A 86 0.04 2.59 -22.39
C THR A 86 1.22 3.47 -22.82
N LEU A 87 2.20 2.91 -23.53
CA LEU A 87 3.38 3.67 -23.98
C LEU A 87 3.04 4.80 -24.97
N PRO A 88 2.23 4.58 -26.04
CA PRO A 88 1.78 5.67 -26.90
C PRO A 88 1.08 6.80 -26.13
N MET A 89 0.27 6.45 -25.13
CA MET A 89 -0.37 7.45 -24.27
C MET A 89 0.65 8.25 -23.46
N PHE A 90 1.72 7.61 -22.97
CA PHE A 90 2.80 8.27 -22.23
C PHE A 90 3.72 9.13 -23.08
N GLN A 91 3.76 8.94 -24.40
CA GLN A 91 4.51 9.78 -25.32
C GLN A 91 3.78 11.09 -25.65
N ASP A 92 2.45 11.12 -25.55
CA ASP A 92 1.66 12.32 -25.82
C ASP A 92 1.69 13.31 -24.63
N ARG A 93 2.52 14.35 -24.76
CA ARG A 93 2.70 15.38 -23.72
C ARG A 93 1.45 16.18 -23.38
N LYS A 94 0.50 16.28 -24.31
CA LYS A 94 -0.72 17.09 -24.14
C LYS A 94 -1.85 16.29 -23.48
N ARG A 95 -1.83 14.96 -23.64
CA ARG A 95 -2.85 14.07 -23.10
C ARG A 95 -2.50 13.45 -21.74
N THR A 96 -1.27 13.62 -21.26
CA THR A 96 -0.83 13.02 -20.00
C THR A 96 -0.97 13.99 -18.82
N LEU A 97 -1.85 13.63 -17.89
CA LEU A 97 -2.03 14.25 -16.57
C LEU A 97 -2.50 15.71 -16.61
N CYS A 98 -3.76 15.91 -16.24
CA CYS A 98 -4.45 17.19 -16.18
C CYS A 98 -4.60 17.63 -14.71
N GLY A 99 -3.71 18.52 -14.25
CA GLY A 99 -3.86 19.15 -12.93
C GLY A 99 -2.64 19.97 -12.52
N LYS A 100 -2.84 20.87 -11.55
CA LYS A 100 -1.73 21.52 -10.82
C LYS A 100 -1.03 20.44 -10.02
N THR A 101 0.26 20.28 -10.24
CA THR A 101 1.12 19.32 -9.58
C THR A 101 2.42 20.01 -9.23
N ASN A 102 3.14 19.44 -8.29
CA ASN A 102 4.41 19.97 -7.78
C ASN A 102 5.33 20.35 -8.95
N ASP A 103 5.97 21.52 -8.86
CA ASP A 103 6.89 22.05 -9.88
C ASP A 103 8.05 21.08 -10.18
N LYS A 104 8.30 20.09 -9.32
CA LYS A 104 9.34 19.06 -9.48
C LYS A 104 8.87 17.79 -10.20
N LEU A 105 7.72 17.25 -9.81
CA LEU A 105 7.30 15.88 -10.15
C LEU A 105 5.77 15.73 -10.29
N ASN A 106 5.37 14.88 -11.25
CA ASN A 106 4.01 14.35 -11.36
C ASN A 106 4.07 12.84 -11.45
N ALA A 107 3.06 12.17 -10.91
CA ALA A 107 2.90 10.74 -11.10
C ALA A 107 1.46 10.34 -11.33
N ALA A 108 1.29 9.19 -11.98
CA ALA A 108 0.04 8.47 -12.05
C ALA A 108 0.32 6.98 -12.09
N TRP A 109 -0.57 6.21 -11.48
CA TRP A 109 -0.44 4.76 -11.49
C TRP A 109 -1.80 4.07 -11.33
N ASP A 110 -1.81 2.77 -11.59
CA ASP A 110 -2.85 1.81 -11.24
C ASP A 110 -2.21 0.45 -10.96
N ASP A 111 -3.00 -0.62 -10.89
CA ASP A 111 -2.50 -1.96 -10.60
C ASP A 111 -1.55 -2.53 -11.66
N SER A 112 -1.53 -1.95 -12.88
CA SER A 112 -0.91 -2.49 -14.10
C SER A 112 0.04 -1.55 -14.83
N ALA A 113 0.10 -0.27 -14.45
CA ALA A 113 0.88 0.75 -15.12
C ALA A 113 1.22 1.90 -14.18
N PHE A 114 2.33 2.58 -14.46
CA PHE A 114 2.68 3.86 -13.82
C PHE A 114 3.46 4.76 -14.76
N MET A 115 3.44 6.06 -14.47
CA MET A 115 4.30 7.05 -15.09
C MET A 115 4.71 8.09 -14.06
N VAL A 116 5.98 8.50 -14.15
CA VAL A 116 6.52 9.66 -13.42
C VAL A 116 7.01 10.67 -14.43
N ARG A 117 6.71 11.94 -14.22
CA ARG A 117 7.23 13.08 -14.99
C ARG A 117 8.08 13.92 -14.06
N ALA A 118 9.30 14.25 -14.46
CA ALA A 118 10.23 15.08 -13.73
C ALA A 118 10.58 16.34 -14.51
N PHE A 119 10.54 17.49 -13.83
CA PHE A 119 10.76 18.82 -14.43
C PHE A 119 12.01 19.52 -13.89
N SER A 120 12.34 19.30 -12.61
CA SER A 120 13.57 19.83 -12.00
C SER A 120 14.78 18.95 -12.34
N GLU A 121 15.98 19.53 -12.26
CA GLU A 121 17.21 18.84 -12.67
C GLU A 121 17.52 17.61 -11.79
N ASP A 122 17.37 17.76 -10.47
CA ASP A 122 17.54 16.69 -9.48
C ASP A 122 16.56 15.53 -9.73
N ALA A 123 15.29 15.85 -9.99
CA ALA A 123 14.26 14.86 -10.29
C ALA A 123 14.52 14.15 -11.62
N ARG A 124 14.95 14.88 -12.67
CA ARG A 124 15.32 14.29 -13.96
C ARG A 124 16.48 13.32 -13.81
N GLN A 125 17.54 13.74 -13.12
CA GLN A 125 18.70 12.88 -12.87
C GLN A 125 18.31 11.64 -12.08
N LEU A 126 17.46 11.77 -11.05
CA LEU A 126 16.97 10.60 -10.31
C LEU A 126 16.21 9.62 -11.21
N LEU A 127 15.40 10.09 -12.17
CA LEU A 127 14.70 9.19 -13.09
C LEU A 127 15.67 8.42 -14.00
N HIS A 128 16.77 9.04 -14.44
CA HIS A 128 17.86 8.32 -15.12
C HIS A 128 18.50 7.27 -14.22
N ASP A 129 18.77 7.62 -12.97
CA ASP A 129 19.36 6.69 -11.99
C ASP A 129 18.44 5.51 -11.71
N ILE A 130 17.13 5.74 -11.60
CA ILE A 130 16.11 4.69 -11.43
C ILE A 130 16.07 3.77 -12.65
N HIS A 131 16.08 4.33 -13.87
CA HIS A 131 16.11 3.53 -15.09
C HIS A 131 17.40 2.71 -15.21
N ALA A 132 18.54 3.28 -14.83
CA ALA A 132 19.81 2.55 -14.78
C ALA A 132 19.79 1.45 -13.72
N ALA A 133 19.24 1.72 -12.53
CA ALA A 133 19.05 0.73 -11.48
C ALA A 133 18.13 -0.40 -11.92
N PHE A 134 17.09 -0.09 -12.71
CA PHE A 134 16.25 -1.09 -13.33
C PHE A 134 17.05 -2.06 -14.21
N GLY A 135 17.91 -1.54 -15.09
CA GLY A 135 18.79 -2.39 -15.92
C GLY A 135 19.76 -3.25 -15.12
N ARG A 136 20.14 -2.84 -13.90
CA ARG A 136 21.03 -3.58 -12.99
C ARG A 136 20.29 -4.51 -12.02
N ARG A 137 18.97 -4.62 -12.08
CA ARG A 137 18.14 -5.36 -11.10
C ARG A 137 18.30 -4.82 -9.67
N ASP A 138 18.49 -3.52 -9.56
CA ASP A 138 18.78 -2.76 -8.34
C ASP A 138 17.61 -1.82 -7.98
N LEU A 139 16.40 -2.16 -8.42
CA LEU A 139 15.18 -1.40 -8.14
C LEU A 139 14.27 -2.18 -7.20
N ALA A 140 13.90 -1.54 -6.09
CA ALA A 140 12.87 -2.00 -5.18
C ALA A 140 11.55 -1.24 -5.43
N ILE A 141 10.44 -1.98 -5.48
CA ILE A 141 9.10 -1.44 -5.72
C ILE A 141 8.14 -1.96 -4.66
N GLY A 142 7.32 -1.06 -4.11
CA GLY A 142 6.37 -1.42 -3.07
C GLY A 142 5.47 -0.26 -2.69
N LEU A 143 4.41 -0.56 -1.93
CA LEU A 143 3.53 0.45 -1.36
C LEU A 143 4.15 0.97 -0.06
N GLY A 144 4.44 2.28 -0.02
CA GLY A 144 4.97 3.04 1.11
C GLY A 144 3.94 3.84 1.87
N GLY A 145 4.27 4.44 3.02
CA GLY A 145 3.40 5.34 3.79
C GLY A 145 4.23 6.50 4.31
N ALA A 146 4.18 6.86 5.60
CA ALA A 146 5.04 7.93 6.14
C ALA A 146 6.55 7.67 6.02
N GLN A 147 6.94 6.43 5.74
CA GLN A 147 8.26 5.98 5.31
C GLN A 147 8.12 5.22 3.98
N PRO A 148 9.18 5.10 3.15
CA PRO A 148 9.15 4.15 2.05
C PRO A 148 8.75 2.78 2.60
N PHE A 149 7.68 2.24 2.05
CA PHE A 149 7.06 0.94 2.38
C PHE A 149 6.09 0.81 3.60
N GLY A 150 5.51 1.90 4.15
CA GLY A 150 4.50 1.89 5.24
C GLY A 150 3.01 2.30 4.99
N ASN A 151 2.34 1.91 3.89
CA ASN A 151 0.92 2.21 3.45
C ASN A 151 0.59 3.57 2.78
N ALA A 152 0.21 3.53 1.47
CA ALA A 152 0.07 4.63 0.49
C ALA A 152 1.15 5.75 0.54
N PRO A 153 2.13 5.83 -0.39
CA PRO A 153 2.03 5.68 -1.86
C PRO A 153 2.96 4.63 -2.52
N LEU A 154 2.73 4.29 -3.79
CA LEU A 154 3.67 3.48 -4.59
C LEU A 154 5.05 4.15 -4.62
N SER A 155 6.09 3.41 -4.25
CA SER A 155 7.46 3.89 -4.17
C SER A 155 8.38 3.09 -5.09
N LEU A 156 9.28 3.80 -5.78
CA LEU A 156 10.38 3.23 -6.58
C LEU A 156 11.69 3.66 -5.92
N VAL A 157 12.52 2.71 -5.51
CA VAL A 157 13.72 2.99 -4.72
C VAL A 157 14.91 2.23 -5.28
N ILE A 158 16.06 2.89 -5.40
CA ILE A 158 17.33 2.26 -5.77
C ILE A 158 17.83 1.48 -4.55
N ALA A 159 17.82 0.16 -4.63
CA ALA A 159 18.00 -0.71 -3.48
C ALA A 159 19.40 -0.56 -2.86
N SER A 160 20.44 -0.46 -3.67
CA SER A 160 21.82 -0.24 -3.21
C SER A 160 22.02 1.11 -2.50
N ARG A 161 21.08 2.05 -2.62
CA ARG A 161 21.10 3.34 -1.93
C ARG A 161 20.21 3.35 -0.69
N TYR A 162 19.49 2.27 -0.41
CA TYR A 162 18.58 2.22 0.73
C TYR A 162 19.36 2.13 2.05
N PRO A 163 19.22 3.10 2.98
CA PRO A 163 20.02 3.11 4.21
C PRO A 163 19.79 1.87 5.07
N ASP A 164 20.86 1.28 5.61
CA ASP A 164 20.78 0.09 6.47
C ASP A 164 19.85 0.27 7.68
N ALA A 165 19.83 1.47 8.27
CA ALA A 165 18.94 1.79 9.38
C ALA A 165 17.45 1.74 8.98
N LEU A 166 17.12 2.09 7.74
CA LEU A 166 15.76 1.96 7.20
C LEU A 166 15.50 0.51 6.76
N ALA A 167 16.48 -0.18 6.18
CA ALA A 167 16.40 -1.59 5.82
C ALA A 167 16.05 -2.48 7.03
N LYS A 168 16.67 -2.19 8.18
CA LYS A 168 16.39 -2.89 9.44
C LYS A 168 14.94 -2.68 9.90
N LYS A 169 14.48 -1.43 9.95
CA LYS A 169 13.09 -1.10 10.32
C LYS A 169 12.07 -1.74 9.38
N LEU A 170 12.39 -1.78 8.09
CA LEU A 170 11.55 -2.41 7.08
C LEU A 170 11.44 -3.92 7.30
N ARG A 171 12.57 -4.57 7.61
CA ARG A 171 12.62 -5.98 7.95
C ARG A 171 11.80 -6.28 9.21
N GLU A 172 12.02 -5.52 10.28
CA GLU A 172 11.28 -5.64 11.54
C GLU A 172 9.76 -5.50 11.31
N ALA A 173 9.33 -4.56 10.46
CA ALA A 173 7.92 -4.37 10.14
C ALA A 173 7.32 -5.53 9.34
N ASP A 174 8.07 -6.11 8.39
CA ASP A 174 7.63 -7.28 7.64
C ASP A 174 7.54 -8.53 8.55
N GLU A 175 8.53 -8.73 9.43
CA GLU A 175 8.55 -9.84 10.40
C GLU A 175 7.42 -9.71 11.43
N ASP A 176 7.15 -8.49 11.92
CA ASP A 176 6.02 -8.21 12.81
C ASP A 176 4.66 -8.50 12.13
N HIS A 177 4.52 -8.11 10.85
CA HIS A 177 3.32 -8.40 10.08
C HIS A 177 3.10 -9.91 9.89
N GLU A 178 4.15 -10.67 9.60
CA GLU A 178 4.07 -12.13 9.51
C GLU A 178 3.68 -12.78 10.84
N ALA A 179 4.28 -12.32 11.93
CA ALA A 179 3.95 -12.77 13.27
C ALA A 179 2.48 -12.46 13.61
N LEU A 180 1.97 -11.29 13.22
CA LEU A 180 0.57 -10.90 13.41
C LEU A 180 -0.39 -11.81 12.63
N GLU A 181 -0.10 -12.07 11.36
CA GLU A 181 -0.90 -12.98 10.52
C GLU A 181 -0.88 -14.41 11.08
N ALA A 182 0.28 -14.89 11.54
CA ALA A 182 0.41 -16.20 12.16
C ALA A 182 -0.40 -16.30 13.46
N ALA A 183 -0.30 -15.30 14.34
CA ALA A 183 -1.07 -15.21 15.57
C ALA A 183 -2.58 -15.14 15.31
N ALA A 184 -3.00 -14.31 14.34
CA ALA A 184 -4.38 -14.20 13.92
C ALA A 184 -4.93 -15.53 13.38
N LYS A 185 -4.16 -16.22 12.54
CA LYS A 185 -4.51 -17.54 12.00
C LYS A 185 -4.62 -18.59 13.11
N ALA A 186 -3.73 -18.55 14.11
CA ALA A 186 -3.72 -19.47 15.24
C ALA A 186 -5.00 -19.37 16.08
N THR A 187 -5.67 -18.20 16.12
CA THR A 187 -6.97 -18.07 16.80
C THR A 187 -8.04 -18.98 16.18
N GLY A 188 -7.99 -19.23 14.86
CA GLY A 188 -9.04 -19.95 14.13
C GLY A 188 -10.36 -19.20 13.96
N ILE A 189 -10.44 -17.93 14.40
CA ILE A 189 -11.71 -17.20 14.51
C ILE A 189 -12.39 -16.97 13.15
N ALA A 190 -11.61 -16.66 12.11
CA ALA A 190 -12.13 -16.47 10.76
C ALA A 190 -12.89 -17.70 10.26
N LYS A 191 -12.35 -18.90 10.49
CA LYS A 191 -13.01 -20.17 10.11
C LYS A 191 -14.30 -20.39 10.90
N ARG A 192 -14.30 -20.11 12.21
CA ARG A 192 -15.49 -20.25 13.08
C ARG A 192 -16.61 -19.30 12.65
N LEU A 193 -16.28 -18.04 12.34
CA LEU A 193 -17.23 -17.06 11.82
C LEU A 193 -17.87 -17.53 10.50
N THR A 194 -17.06 -17.99 9.55
CA THR A 194 -17.58 -18.53 8.28
C THR A 194 -18.48 -19.75 8.49
N ALA A 195 -18.07 -20.69 9.36
CA ALA A 195 -18.88 -21.87 9.68
C ALA A 195 -20.23 -21.51 10.33
N ALA A 196 -20.27 -20.41 11.08
CA ALA A 196 -21.47 -19.85 11.70
C ALA A 196 -22.32 -18.98 10.75
N GLY A 197 -22.00 -18.95 9.44
CA GLY A 197 -22.72 -18.16 8.44
C GLY A 197 -22.50 -16.65 8.55
N LYS A 198 -21.47 -16.20 9.29
CA LYS A 198 -21.13 -14.79 9.42
C LYS A 198 -20.36 -14.32 8.19
N SER A 199 -20.73 -13.15 7.67
CA SER A 199 -20.07 -12.55 6.51
C SER A 199 -19.64 -11.10 6.79
N PHE A 200 -18.48 -10.74 6.27
CA PHE A 200 -17.85 -9.44 6.50
C PHE A 200 -17.16 -8.94 5.23
N TYR A 201 -17.04 -7.62 5.10
CA TYR A 201 -16.20 -6.94 4.11
C TYR A 201 -14.74 -6.92 4.55
N SER A 202 -14.48 -6.91 5.87
CA SER A 202 -13.12 -6.90 6.43
C SER A 202 -13.09 -7.58 7.80
N LEU A 203 -12.02 -8.33 8.04
CA LEU A 203 -11.65 -8.90 9.34
C LEU A 203 -10.12 -8.78 9.43
N LYS A 204 -9.64 -7.61 9.88
CA LYS A 204 -8.21 -7.27 9.85
C LYS A 204 -7.60 -7.39 11.25
N PRO A 205 -6.55 -8.19 11.46
CA PRO A 205 -5.92 -8.31 12.75
C PRO A 205 -5.08 -7.06 13.11
N SER A 206 -4.85 -6.86 14.40
CA SER A 206 -3.89 -5.91 14.98
C SER A 206 -3.40 -6.43 16.33
N TRP A 207 -2.16 -6.10 16.70
CA TRP A 207 -1.65 -6.43 18.02
C TRP A 207 -2.43 -5.72 19.11
N ILE A 208 -2.77 -6.46 20.16
CA ILE A 208 -3.52 -5.94 21.30
C ILE A 208 -2.78 -4.81 22.04
N THR A 209 -1.44 -4.83 21.99
CA THR A 209 -0.57 -3.78 22.54
C THR A 209 -0.80 -2.41 21.91
N THR A 210 -1.23 -2.35 20.65
CA THR A 210 -1.59 -1.11 19.94
C THR A 210 -2.70 -0.32 20.64
N PHE A 211 -3.52 -0.99 21.45
CA PHE A 211 -4.69 -0.41 22.10
C PHE A 211 -4.47 -0.04 23.56
N LYS A 212 -3.33 -0.41 24.17
CA LYS A 212 -3.04 -0.17 25.59
C LYS A 212 -2.96 1.31 25.95
N ASP A 213 -2.56 2.16 25.00
CA ASP A 213 -2.38 3.60 25.23
C ASP A 213 -3.57 4.46 24.75
N MET A 214 -4.62 3.86 24.17
CA MET A 214 -5.71 4.60 23.50
C MET A 214 -6.84 5.10 24.43
N GLY A 215 -6.65 5.14 25.75
CA GLY A 215 -7.33 6.01 26.74
C GLY A 215 -8.86 6.28 26.62
N GLY A 216 -9.66 5.47 25.94
CA GLY A 216 -10.98 5.90 25.44
C GLY A 216 -12.17 5.09 25.94
N GLY A 217 -12.82 5.58 27.01
CA GLY A 217 -14.29 5.63 27.19
C GLY A 217 -15.15 4.35 27.32
N ARG A 218 -14.66 3.17 26.94
CA ARG A 218 -15.29 1.87 27.27
C ARG A 218 -14.15 0.91 27.52
N GLY A 219 -13.93 0.52 28.79
CA GLY A 219 -12.73 -0.16 29.30
C GLY A 219 -12.00 -0.99 28.26
N ALA A 220 -10.72 -0.66 28.01
CA ALA A 220 -9.95 -1.11 26.86
C ALA A 220 -10.19 -2.60 26.60
N PRO A 221 -10.78 -2.99 25.45
CA PRO A 221 -11.02 -4.40 25.12
C PRO A 221 -9.75 -5.26 25.21
N ALA A 222 -8.58 -4.60 25.09
CA ALA A 222 -7.26 -5.16 25.22
C ALA A 222 -6.98 -5.91 26.53
N GLU A 223 -7.64 -5.57 27.64
CA GLU A 223 -7.36 -6.19 28.95
C GLU A 223 -8.12 -7.51 29.18
N ARG A 224 -9.08 -7.84 28.31
CA ARG A 224 -10.00 -8.98 28.51
C ARG A 224 -9.69 -10.19 27.63
N SER A 225 -8.84 -10.02 26.63
CA SER A 225 -8.53 -11.06 25.66
C SER A 225 -7.43 -11.99 26.19
N ALA A 226 -7.63 -13.30 26.05
CA ALA A 226 -6.59 -14.31 26.25
C ALA A 226 -5.64 -14.37 25.04
N HIS A 227 -5.97 -13.70 23.93
CA HIS A 227 -5.19 -13.69 22.71
C HIS A 227 -4.38 -12.39 22.55
N PRO A 228 -3.18 -12.46 21.94
CA PRO A 228 -2.33 -11.28 21.71
C PRO A 228 -2.83 -10.36 20.58
N VAL A 229 -3.95 -10.71 19.93
CA VAL A 229 -4.47 -10.03 18.74
C VAL A 229 -5.92 -9.62 18.94
N MET A 230 -6.29 -8.52 18.28
CA MET A 230 -7.65 -8.05 18.11
C MET A 230 -7.97 -7.90 16.63
N PHE A 231 -9.25 -7.75 16.30
CA PHE A 231 -9.70 -7.68 14.91
C PHE A 231 -10.59 -6.47 14.66
N TRP A 232 -10.28 -5.72 13.61
CA TRP A 232 -11.20 -4.78 13.01
C TRP A 232 -12.20 -5.56 12.16
N LEU A 233 -13.46 -5.56 12.58
CA LEU A 233 -14.57 -6.19 11.88
C LEU A 233 -15.38 -5.12 11.14
N ASN A 234 -15.61 -5.36 9.86
CA ASN A 234 -16.60 -4.67 9.05
C ASN A 234 -17.62 -5.71 8.54
N PRO A 235 -18.74 -5.96 9.25
CA PRO A 235 -19.71 -6.98 8.86
C PRO A 235 -20.46 -6.57 7.58
N ARG A 236 -20.95 -7.54 6.79
CA ARG A 236 -21.78 -7.22 5.61
C ARG A 236 -23.16 -6.74 6.00
N ASP A 237 -23.77 -7.39 7.00
CA ASP A 237 -25.04 -6.98 7.58
C ASP A 237 -24.81 -5.89 8.65
N GLN A 238 -24.51 -4.68 8.19
CA GLN A 238 -24.31 -3.52 9.07
C GLN A 238 -25.61 -3.00 9.68
N MET A 239 -26.79 -3.44 9.21
CA MET A 239 -28.06 -3.05 9.81
C MET A 239 -28.22 -3.70 11.19
N ASN A 240 -27.82 -4.96 11.31
CA ASN A 240 -27.95 -5.73 12.54
C ASN A 240 -26.66 -5.86 13.35
N ASN A 241 -25.50 -5.45 12.82
CA ASN A 241 -24.21 -5.60 13.49
C ASN A 241 -23.42 -4.27 13.53
N HIS A 242 -22.64 -4.08 14.59
CA HIS A 242 -21.68 -2.99 14.74
C HIS A 242 -20.36 -3.33 14.05
N TYR A 243 -19.76 -2.36 13.35
CA TYR A 243 -18.35 -2.43 12.95
C TYR A 243 -17.46 -1.89 14.09
N GLY A 244 -16.21 -2.33 14.14
CA GLY A 244 -15.28 -1.87 15.17
C GLY A 244 -14.15 -2.84 15.46
N TRP A 245 -13.39 -2.53 16.51
CA TRP A 245 -12.36 -3.40 17.06
C TRP A 245 -12.96 -4.35 18.10
N TYR A 246 -12.71 -5.63 17.94
CA TYR A 246 -13.21 -6.70 18.79
C TYR A 246 -12.09 -7.65 19.22
N THR A 247 -12.22 -8.21 20.40
CA THR A 247 -11.38 -9.32 20.87
C THR A 247 -11.75 -10.62 20.16
N VAL A 248 -10.96 -11.68 20.34
CA VAL A 248 -11.33 -13.00 19.80
C VAL A 248 -12.60 -13.51 20.48
N GLU A 249 -12.72 -13.29 21.77
CA GLU A 249 -13.85 -13.68 22.62
C GLU A 249 -15.14 -12.97 22.22
N ASP A 250 -15.08 -11.68 21.88
CA ASP A 250 -16.23 -10.94 21.35
C ASP A 250 -16.72 -11.55 20.02
N LEU A 251 -15.79 -11.97 19.16
CA LEU A 251 -16.11 -12.61 17.89
C LEU A 251 -16.63 -14.05 18.09
N GLU A 252 -16.16 -14.76 19.11
CA GLU A 252 -16.71 -16.06 19.51
C GLU A 252 -18.12 -15.91 20.06
N ALA A 253 -18.41 -14.90 20.87
CA ALA A 253 -19.78 -14.59 21.27
C ALA A 253 -20.65 -14.28 20.03
N TRP A 254 -20.11 -13.55 19.05
CA TRP A 254 -20.84 -13.24 17.82
C TRP A 254 -21.19 -14.49 16.99
N VAL A 255 -20.36 -15.54 17.01
CA VAL A 255 -20.71 -16.85 16.40
C VAL A 255 -22.07 -17.35 16.92
N HIS A 256 -22.38 -17.07 18.19
CA HIS A 256 -23.63 -17.44 18.86
C HIS A 256 -24.72 -16.35 18.81
N ASN A 257 -24.51 -15.26 18.06
CA ASN A 257 -25.36 -14.05 18.04
C ASN A 257 -25.39 -13.30 19.37
N GLU A 258 -24.32 -13.40 20.15
CA GLU A 258 -24.16 -12.74 21.44
C GLU A 258 -23.03 -11.70 21.40
N GLY A 259 -22.82 -11.03 22.51
CA GLY A 259 -21.70 -10.11 22.69
C GLY A 259 -21.93 -8.72 22.08
N PRO A 260 -20.85 -7.93 21.88
CA PRO A 260 -20.97 -6.53 21.50
C PRO A 260 -21.16 -6.29 20.00
N VAL A 261 -21.04 -7.34 19.16
CA VAL A 261 -21.15 -7.20 17.70
C VAL A 261 -22.61 -7.02 17.26
N PRO A 262 -23.58 -7.85 17.68
CA PRO A 262 -24.98 -7.61 17.34
C PRO A 262 -25.48 -6.29 17.93
N LYS A 263 -26.24 -5.55 17.14
CA LYS A 263 -27.00 -4.39 17.64
C LYS A 263 -28.15 -4.91 18.49
N ALA A 264 -28.36 -4.30 19.65
CA ALA A 264 -29.55 -4.57 20.45
C ALA A 264 -30.80 -4.39 19.56
N THR A 265 -31.65 -5.41 19.48
CA THR A 265 -32.93 -5.28 18.80
C THR A 265 -33.66 -4.13 19.47
N ARG A 266 -34.01 -3.07 18.72
CA ARG A 266 -35.00 -2.11 19.20
C ARG A 266 -36.25 -2.93 19.48
N ALA A 267 -36.53 -3.24 20.74
CA ALA A 267 -37.83 -3.73 21.13
C ALA A 267 -38.83 -2.74 20.52
N ALA A 268 -39.72 -3.24 19.66
CA ALA A 268 -40.77 -2.42 19.09
C ALA A 268 -41.47 -1.75 20.28
N ALA A 269 -41.32 -0.44 20.41
CA ALA A 269 -42.10 0.35 21.34
C ALA A 269 -43.56 0.09 20.93
N ARG A 270 -44.23 -0.76 21.70
CA ARG A 270 -45.67 -0.93 21.68
C ARG A 270 -46.28 0.12 22.60
#